data_AF-A0AB39RIL5-F1
#
_entry.id   AF-A0AB39RIL5-F1
#
_cell.length_a   1.000
_cell.length_b   1.000
_cell.length_c   1.000
_cell.angle_alpha   90.00
_cell.angle_beta   90.00
_cell.angle_gamma   90.00
#
_symmetry.space_group_name_H-M   'P 1'
#
loop_
_entity.id
_entity.type
_entity.pdbx_description
1 polymer ?
#
loop_
_entity_poly.entity_id
_entity_poly.type
_entity_poly.pdbx_seq_one_letter_code
_entity_poly.pdbx_strand_id
1 'polypeptide(L)'
;MNSQPTRKPNAREIAARIRGEIAAGTFGPGDRLPGARAYAKKLGVALMTVQNAYTQLQEEGLVEGRAGSGTYVCDPAPGEQAPREAALRLTELQAQVARVSAELAGLVERIKQLEAAVGPTEGKPGA
;
A
#
# COMPACT_ATOMS: atom_id res chain seq x y z
N MET A 1 -11.01 21.92 -1.79
CA MET A 1 -11.23 21.44 -3.17
C MET A 1 -11.10 19.93 -3.20
N ASN A 2 -12.18 19.18 -3.37
CA ASN A 2 -12.10 17.81 -3.91
C ASN A 2 -13.28 17.63 -4.86
N SER A 3 -13.01 17.85 -6.14
CA SER A 3 -13.97 17.74 -7.24
C SER A 3 -14.46 16.30 -7.32
N GLN A 4 -15.69 16.04 -6.88
CA GLN A 4 -16.35 14.78 -7.21
C GLN A 4 -16.56 14.74 -8.74
N PRO A 5 -16.09 13.70 -9.44
CA PRO A 5 -16.35 13.59 -10.87
C PRO A 5 -17.85 13.41 -11.08
N THR A 6 -18.45 14.27 -11.89
CA THR A 6 -19.86 14.22 -12.34
C THR A 6 -20.17 13.04 -13.25
N ARG A 7 -19.25 12.06 -13.36
CA ARG A 7 -19.35 10.89 -14.21
C ARG A 7 -19.53 9.65 -13.34
N LYS A 8 -20.47 8.80 -13.75
CA LYS A 8 -20.70 7.48 -13.15
C LYS A 8 -19.38 6.71 -13.04
N PRO A 9 -19.10 6.05 -11.90
CA PRO A 9 -17.82 5.40 -11.69
C PRO A 9 -17.61 4.28 -12.71
N ASN A 10 -16.41 4.20 -13.25
CA ASN A 10 -16.03 3.16 -14.20
C ASN A 10 -15.70 1.85 -13.47
N ALA A 11 -15.55 0.74 -14.22
CA ALA A 11 -15.30 -0.57 -13.63
C ALA A 11 -14.03 -0.59 -12.75
N ARG A 12 -12.97 0.13 -13.17
CA ARG A 12 -11.70 0.21 -12.46
C ARG A 12 -11.81 0.92 -11.11
N GLU A 13 -12.60 1.99 -11.04
CA GLU A 13 -12.88 2.72 -9.80
C GLU A 13 -13.71 1.89 -8.83
N ILE A 14 -14.69 1.14 -9.34
CA ILE A 14 -15.50 0.22 -8.54
C ILE A 14 -14.62 -0.90 -7.96
N ALA A 15 -13.75 -1.51 -8.79
CA ALA A 15 -12.80 -2.52 -8.35
C ALA A 15 -11.83 -1.98 -7.30
N ALA A 16 -11.25 -0.79 -7.53
CA ALA A 16 -10.34 -0.15 -6.59
C ALA A 16 -11.00 0.14 -5.22
N ARG A 17 -12.27 0.55 -5.22
CA ARG A 17 -13.03 0.78 -3.98
C ARG A 17 -13.23 -0.52 -3.21
N ILE A 18 -13.69 -1.58 -3.87
CA ILE A 18 -13.90 -2.89 -3.22
C ILE A 18 -12.57 -3.45 -2.72
N ARG A 19 -11.48 -3.31 -3.49
CA ARG A 19 -10.13 -3.70 -3.06
C ARG A 19 -9.72 -2.97 -1.77
N GLY A 20 -10.05 -1.69 -1.66
CA GLY A 20 -9.83 -0.92 -0.43
C GLY A 20 -10.66 -1.42 0.74
N GLU A 21 -11.93 -1.77 0.52
CA GLU A 21 -12.83 -2.31 1.55
C GLU A 21 -12.38 -3.71 2.01
N ILE A 22 -11.87 -4.57 1.11
CA ILE A 22 -11.24 -5.85 1.46
C ILE A 22 -9.96 -5.62 2.26
N ALA A 23 -9.08 -4.72 1.82
CA ALA A 23 -7.82 -4.41 2.51
C ALA A 23 -8.03 -3.78 3.90
N ALA A 24 -9.14 -3.05 4.09
CA ALA A 24 -9.56 -2.50 5.37
C ALA A 24 -10.26 -3.53 6.28
N GLY A 25 -10.50 -4.75 5.81
CA GLY A 25 -11.21 -5.80 6.55
C GLY A 25 -12.72 -5.60 6.64
N THR A 26 -13.30 -4.72 5.82
CA THR A 26 -14.76 -4.56 5.72
C THR A 26 -15.43 -5.76 5.07
N PHE A 27 -14.73 -6.39 4.11
CA PHE A 27 -15.07 -7.71 3.60
C PHE A 27 -13.90 -8.65 3.88
N GLY A 28 -14.12 -9.60 4.78
CA GLY A 28 -13.14 -10.62 5.14
C GLY A 28 -13.13 -11.81 4.17
N PRO A 29 -12.11 -12.67 4.27
CA PRO A 29 -12.09 -13.97 3.61
C PRO A 29 -13.39 -14.76 3.80
N GLY A 30 -13.97 -15.24 2.71
CA GLY A 30 -15.24 -15.98 2.74
C GLY A 30 -16.50 -15.12 2.84
N ASP A 31 -16.37 -13.79 2.99
CA ASP A 31 -17.53 -12.91 2.96
C ASP A 31 -18.12 -12.81 1.56
N ARG A 32 -19.45 -12.69 1.52
CA ARG A 32 -20.19 -12.53 0.27
C ARG A 32 -20.21 -11.07 -0.15
N LEU A 33 -19.72 -10.80 -1.35
CA LEU A 33 -19.86 -9.48 -1.97
C LEU A 33 -21.32 -9.16 -2.32
N PRO A 34 -21.69 -7.87 -2.37
CA PRO A 34 -23.00 -7.45 -2.84
C PRO A 34 -23.30 -8.02 -4.24
N GLY A 35 -24.53 -8.49 -4.46
CA GLY A 35 -24.94 -8.95 -5.78
C GLY A 35 -24.78 -7.84 -6.83
N ALA A 36 -24.17 -8.14 -7.98
CA ALA A 36 -23.82 -7.15 -8.99
C ALA A 36 -25.00 -6.25 -9.42
N ARG A 37 -26.22 -6.81 -9.49
CA ARG A 37 -27.47 -6.07 -9.78
C ARG A 37 -27.84 -5.06 -8.68
N ALA A 38 -27.77 -5.47 -7.42
CA ALA A 38 -28.09 -4.59 -6.30
C ALA A 38 -27.04 -3.47 -6.17
N TYR A 39 -25.77 -3.81 -6.37
CA TYR A 39 -24.67 -2.86 -6.30
C TYR A 39 -24.69 -1.85 -7.46
N ALA A 40 -25.00 -2.32 -8.68
CA ALA A 40 -25.20 -1.45 -9.83
C ALA A 40 -26.34 -0.44 -9.60
N LYS A 41 -27.46 -0.90 -9.03
CA LYS A 41 -28.60 -0.03 -8.68
C LYS A 41 -28.21 1.01 -7.62
N LYS A 42 -27.44 0.62 -6.60
CA LYS A 42 -26.96 1.52 -5.54
C LYS A 42 -26.05 2.63 -6.08
N LEU A 43 -25.19 2.29 -7.05
CA LEU A 43 -24.24 3.22 -7.66
C LEU A 43 -24.79 3.97 -8.89
N GLY A 44 -25.98 3.60 -9.37
CA GLY A 44 -26.56 4.16 -10.60
C GLY A 44 -25.80 3.82 -11.88
N VAL A 45 -24.99 2.75 -11.88
CA VAL A 45 -24.13 2.34 -13.00
C VAL A 45 -24.73 1.18 -13.79
N ALA A 46 -24.20 0.91 -14.98
CA ALA A 46 -24.62 -0.26 -15.76
C ALA A 46 -24.18 -1.57 -15.07
N LEU A 47 -25.00 -2.62 -15.19
CA LEU A 47 -24.69 -3.93 -14.62
C LEU A 47 -23.35 -4.48 -15.13
N MET A 48 -23.09 -4.35 -16.44
CA MET A 48 -21.81 -4.76 -17.03
C MET A 48 -20.61 -4.05 -16.39
N THR A 49 -20.76 -2.81 -15.93
CA THR A 49 -19.66 -2.08 -15.27
C THR A 49 -19.28 -2.74 -13.94
N VAL A 50 -20.27 -3.18 -13.15
CA VAL A 50 -20.03 -3.90 -11.91
C VAL A 50 -19.53 -5.32 -12.18
N GLN A 51 -20.09 -6.00 -13.18
CA GLN A 51 -19.60 -7.32 -13.58
C GLN A 51 -18.14 -7.27 -14.01
N ASN A 52 -17.75 -6.29 -14.83
CA ASN A 52 -16.36 -6.11 -15.24
C ASN A 52 -15.45 -5.81 -14.04
N ALA A 53 -15.94 -5.04 -13.04
CA ALA A 53 -15.19 -4.81 -11.81
C ALA A 53 -14.99 -6.11 -11.02
N TYR A 54 -16.00 -6.98 -10.93
CA TYR A 54 -15.91 -8.27 -10.24
C TYR A 54 -15.01 -9.24 -11.00
N THR A 55 -15.08 -9.26 -12.34
CA THR A 55 -14.16 -10.02 -13.18
C THR A 55 -12.73 -9.59 -12.94
N GLN A 56 -12.46 -8.28 -12.89
CA GLN A 56 -11.13 -7.76 -12.60
C GLN A 56 -10.63 -8.21 -11.22
N LEU A 57 -11.48 -8.14 -10.18
CA LEU A 57 -11.13 -8.63 -8.84
C LEU A 57 -10.92 -10.15 -8.81
N GLN A 58 -11.62 -10.90 -9.67
CA GLN A 58 -11.49 -12.34 -9.79
C GLN A 58 -10.19 -12.72 -10.50
N GLU A 59 -9.80 -11.99 -11.54
CA GLU A 59 -8.49 -12.10 -12.21
C GLU A 59 -7.34 -11.75 -11.26
N GLU A 60 -7.56 -10.81 -10.34
CA GLU A 60 -6.61 -10.47 -9.26
C GLU A 60 -6.58 -11.52 -8.14
N GLY A 61 -7.44 -12.55 -8.17
CA GLY A 61 -7.52 -13.60 -7.14
C GLY A 61 -8.12 -13.13 -5.82
N LEU A 62 -8.71 -11.93 -5.77
CA LEU A 62 -9.29 -11.35 -4.56
C LEU A 62 -10.71 -11.87 -4.28
N VAL A 63 -11.40 -12.34 -5.32
CA VAL A 63 -12.79 -12.83 -5.22
C VAL A 63 -13.04 -14.02 -6.12
N GLU A 64 -13.97 -14.88 -5.72
CA GLU A 64 -14.39 -16.09 -6.42
C GLU A 64 -15.89 -16.03 -6.71
N GLY A 65 -16.27 -16.27 -7.96
CA GLY A 65 -17.67 -16.48 -8.34
C GLY A 65 -18.09 -17.94 -8.11
N ARG A 66 -19.01 -18.20 -7.17
CA ARG A 66 -19.66 -19.51 -7.02
C ARG A 66 -20.99 -19.53 -7.77
N ALA A 67 -21.13 -20.45 -8.71
CA ALA A 67 -22.35 -20.65 -9.48
C ALA A 67 -23.57 -20.80 -8.55
N GLY A 68 -24.59 -19.96 -8.75
CA GLY A 68 -25.83 -19.97 -7.94
C GLY A 68 -25.73 -19.34 -6.54
N SER A 69 -24.53 -19.11 -6.00
CA SER A 69 -24.35 -18.61 -4.63
C SER A 69 -23.87 -17.16 -4.56
N GLY A 70 -23.22 -16.65 -5.61
CA GLY A 70 -22.76 -15.26 -5.71
C GLY A 70 -21.23 -15.15 -5.70
N THR A 71 -20.73 -13.95 -5.46
CA THR A 71 -19.29 -13.66 -5.45
C THR A 71 -18.83 -13.58 -4.00
N TYR A 72 -17.74 -14.27 -3.68
CA TYR A 72 -17.16 -14.35 -2.34
C TYR A 72 -15.73 -13.82 -2.36
N VAL A 73 -15.29 -13.18 -1.28
CA VAL A 73 -13.89 -12.77 -1.12
C VAL A 73 -13.04 -14.01 -0.93
N CYS A 74 -12.01 -14.15 -1.76
CA CYS A 74 -11.05 -15.24 -1.61
C CYS A 74 -10.31 -15.07 -0.30
N ASP A 75 -10.11 -16.18 0.41
CA ASP A 75 -9.05 -16.24 1.39
C ASP A 75 -7.74 -16.17 0.62
N PRO A 76 -6.94 -15.10 0.74
CA PRO A 76 -5.60 -15.14 0.18
C PRO A 76 -4.94 -16.33 0.84
N ALA A 77 -4.52 -17.31 0.05
CA ALA A 77 -3.81 -18.46 0.56
C ALA A 77 -2.75 -17.96 1.57
N PRO A 78 -2.48 -18.65 2.69
CA PRO A 78 -1.61 -18.17 3.77
C PRO A 78 -0.18 -17.73 3.39
N GLY A 79 0.18 -17.74 2.10
CA GLY A 79 1.43 -17.24 1.54
C GLY A 79 1.32 -16.04 0.61
N GLU A 80 0.17 -15.43 0.34
CA GLU A 80 0.04 -14.26 -0.58
C GLU A 80 -0.01 -12.91 0.17
N GLN A 81 -0.54 -12.88 1.39
CA GLN A 81 -0.45 -11.72 2.28
C GLN A 81 0.95 -11.55 2.88
N ALA A 82 1.61 -12.66 3.21
CA ALA A 82 2.97 -12.71 3.73
C ALA A 82 4.01 -11.95 2.87
N PRO A 83 4.06 -12.11 1.52
CA PRO A 83 5.02 -11.39 0.68
C PRO A 83 4.72 -9.90 0.59
N ARG A 84 3.44 -9.48 0.64
CA ARG A 84 3.09 -8.06 0.64
C ARG A 84 3.47 -7.38 1.96
N GLU A 85 3.18 -8.01 3.09
CA GLU A 85 3.61 -7.51 4.40
C GLU A 85 5.14 -7.52 4.53
N ALA A 86 5.80 -8.56 4.03
CA ALA A 86 7.26 -8.64 4.00
C ALA A 86 7.88 -7.53 3.14
N ALA A 87 7.30 -7.23 1.97
CA ALA A 87 7.75 -6.14 1.11
C ALA A 87 7.59 -4.76 1.78
N LEU A 88 6.47 -4.52 2.47
CA LEU A 88 6.25 -3.29 3.24
C LEU A 88 7.26 -3.16 4.39
N ARG A 89 7.46 -4.23 5.18
CA ARG A 89 8.47 -4.27 6.25
C ARG A 89 9.89 -4.04 5.73
N LEU A 90 10.25 -4.62 4.58
CA LEU A 90 11.55 -4.41 3.95
C LEU A 90 11.74 -2.95 3.54
N THR A 91 10.72 -2.35 2.93
CA THR A 91 10.76 -0.92 2.54
C THR A 91 10.94 -0.02 3.76
N GLU A 92 10.26 -0.33 4.87
CA GLU A 92 10.40 0.43 6.12
C GLU A 92 11.78 0.27 6.76
N LEU A 93 12.32 -0.96 6.79
CA LEU A 93 13.68 -1.22 7.25
C LEU A 93 14.71 -0.48 6.39
N GLN A 94 14.55 -0.47 5.06
CA GLN A 94 15.42 0.29 4.16
C GLN A 94 15.37 1.80 4.46
N ALA A 95 14.19 2.36 4.72
CA ALA A 95 14.03 3.76 5.10
C ALA A 95 14.66 4.06 6.47
N GLN A 96 14.61 3.13 7.42
CA GLN A 96 15.31 3.26 8.71
C GLN A 96 16.84 3.24 8.53
N VAL A 97 17.37 2.30 7.75
CA VAL A 97 18.81 2.22 7.46
C VAL A 97 19.30 3.48 6.77
N ALA A 98 18.54 4.00 5.79
CA ALA A 98 18.88 5.24 5.08
C ALA A 98 18.92 6.47 6.01
N ARG A 99 18.04 6.53 7.02
CA ARG A 99 18.06 7.60 8.03
C ARG A 99 19.30 7.51 8.91
N VAL A 100 19.58 6.33 9.46
CA VAL A 100 20.74 6.13 10.34
C VAL A 100 22.05 6.39 9.59
N SER A 101 22.17 5.95 8.33
CA SER A 101 23.37 6.20 7.54
C SER A 101 23.57 7.70 7.25
N ALA A 102 22.50 8.45 7.00
CA ALA A 102 22.57 9.90 6.83
C ALA A 102 22.99 10.63 8.11
N GLU A 103 22.48 10.21 9.28
CA GLU A 103 22.89 10.76 10.57
C GLU A 103 24.37 10.49 10.85
N LEU A 104 24.84 9.26 10.62
CA LEU A 104 26.25 8.89 10.76
C LEU A 104 27.15 9.70 9.82
N ALA A 105 26.75 9.88 8.57
CA ALA A 105 27.50 10.70 7.62
C ALA A 105 27.64 12.15 8.12
N GLY A 106 26.56 12.72 8.68
CA GLY A 106 26.59 14.06 9.28
C GLY A 106 27.54 14.17 10.47
N LEU A 107 27.55 13.15 11.35
CA LEU A 107 28.48 13.11 12.49
C LEU A 107 29.94 13.00 12.05
N VAL A 108 30.23 12.15 11.06
CA VAL A 108 31.58 12.00 10.50
C VAL A 108 32.10 13.33 9.95
N GLU A 109 31.27 14.05 9.19
CA GLU A 109 31.67 15.38 8.67
C GLU A 109 31.86 16.40 9.80
N ARG A 110 31.05 16.34 10.86
CA ARG A 110 31.21 17.22 12.02
C ARG A 110 32.52 16.95 12.77
N ILE A 111 32.89 15.68 12.93
CA ILE A 111 34.17 15.28 13.53
C ILE A 111 35.33 15.83 12.70
N LYS A 112 35.32 15.63 11.37
CA LYS A 112 36.36 16.18 10.47
C LYS A 112 36.50 17.70 10.59
N GLN A 113 35.37 18.43 10.69
CA GLN A 113 35.39 19.88 10.88
C GLN A 113 35.98 20.30 12.23
N LEU A 114 35.68 19.57 13.30
CA LEU A 114 36.25 19.81 14.62
C LEU A 114 37.75 19.50 14.64
N GLU A 115 38.17 18.38 14.05
CA GLU A 115 39.59 18.03 13.90
C GLU A 115 40.35 19.09 13.08
N ALA A 116 39.74 19.63 12.02
CA ALA A 116 40.34 20.71 11.23
C ALA A 116 40.38 22.05 11.97
N ALA A 117 39.38 22.34 12.81
CA ALA A 117 39.32 23.56 13.63
C ALA A 117 40.29 23.50 14.82
N VAL A 118 40.58 22.30 15.33
CA VAL A 118 41.67 22.03 16.27
C VAL A 118 42.96 21.83 15.45
N GLY A 119 43.42 22.91 14.80
CA GLY A 119 44.75 22.95 14.19
C GLY A 119 45.85 22.61 15.22
N PRO A 120 47.06 22.21 14.77
CA PRO A 120 48.07 21.60 15.63
C PRO A 120 48.33 22.54 16.80
N THR A 121 48.15 22.03 18.02
CA THR A 121 48.76 22.67 19.19
C THR A 121 50.27 22.58 18.98
N GLU A 122 50.82 23.55 18.26
CA GLU A 122 52.25 23.78 18.15
C GLU A 122 52.77 24.00 19.56
N GLY A 123 53.26 22.92 20.16
CA GLY A 123 54.17 22.98 21.28
C GLY A 123 55.41 23.75 20.82
N LYS A 124 55.62 24.92 21.41
CA LYS A 124 56.88 25.64 21.35
C LYS A 124 57.10 26.35 22.69
N PRO A 125 58.35 26.59 23.11
CA PRO A 125 59.25 25.58 23.68
C PRO A 125 59.66 25.99 25.11
N GLY A 126 59.80 25.02 26.01
CA GLY A 126 60.17 25.27 27.41
C GLY A 126 61.61 24.85 27.70
N ALA A 127 62.48 25.88 27.74
CA ALA A 127 63.74 26.05 28.48
C ALA A 127 64.71 24.86 28.63
#